data_AF-A0A1C6N0V3-F1
#
_entry.id   AF-A0A1C6N0V3-F1
#
_cell.length_a   1.000
_cell.length_b   1.000
_cell.length_c   1.000
_cell.angle_alpha   90.00
_cell.angle_beta   90.00
_cell.angle_gamma   90.00
#
_symmetry.space_group_name_H-M   'P 1'
#
loop_
_entity.id
_entity.type
_entity.pdbx_description
1 polymer ?
#
loop_
_entity_poly.entity_id
_entity_poly.type
_entity_poly.pdbx_seq_one_letter_code
_entity_poly.pdbx_strand_id
1 'polypeptide(L)'
;MDGLVLSAGGKLTYYHLAANLTHGQAPACSEASHHAAAYLAEAVRFDGEIHLRDIFLLLAANPVLLEEFARLHAAAFLAEARQGIATPYSGEYDPDGIEYLELFYHREPGADTAEAADSTHLWLRAIGYELREDSQQNGSIEYRKGSRITWSIMFLPLTDILNLPLRFNPEVSMDEDARDSGLPHRLLAGPPSLGQVIGSVLQELAFNGGPEERAERARQLFDTPGK
;
A
#
# COMPACT_ATOMS: atom_id res chain seq x y z
N MET A 1 -13.92 17.62 -10.94
CA MET A 1 -13.53 16.83 -9.76
C MET A 1 -12.14 17.27 -9.43
N ASP A 2 -12.00 17.97 -8.31
CA ASP A 2 -10.69 18.25 -7.76
C ASP A 2 -10.08 16.93 -7.29
N GLY A 3 -8.76 16.80 -7.34
CA GLY A 3 -8.14 15.55 -6.96
C GLY A 3 -6.63 15.63 -6.87
N LEU A 4 -6.09 14.78 -6.00
CA LEU A 4 -4.66 14.59 -5.87
C LEU A 4 -4.17 13.47 -6.78
N VAL A 5 -2.98 13.67 -7.32
CA VAL A 5 -2.22 12.66 -8.03
C VAL A 5 -0.86 12.52 -7.38
N LEU A 6 -0.56 11.32 -6.88
CA LEU A 6 0.76 10.92 -6.42
C LEU A 6 1.49 10.22 -7.57
N SER A 7 2.71 10.66 -7.84
CA SER A 7 3.57 10.14 -8.91
C SER A 7 4.96 9.82 -8.38
N ALA A 8 5.77 9.15 -9.20
CA ALA A 8 7.13 8.76 -8.87
C ALA A 8 7.97 9.93 -8.30
N GLY A 9 8.87 9.60 -7.37
CA GLY A 9 9.67 10.59 -6.62
C GLY A 9 8.91 11.24 -5.46
N GLY A 10 7.74 10.72 -5.08
CA GLY A 10 6.90 11.29 -4.03
C GLY A 10 6.26 12.62 -4.42
N LYS A 11 6.09 12.88 -5.72
CA LYS A 11 5.54 14.14 -6.22
C LYS A 11 4.02 14.11 -6.15
N LEU A 12 3.46 15.05 -5.39
CA LEU A 12 2.02 15.26 -5.25
C LEU A 12 1.59 16.46 -6.09
N THR A 13 0.63 16.24 -6.99
CA THR A 13 0.03 17.30 -7.81
C THR A 13 -1.45 17.39 -7.50
N TYR A 14 -1.93 18.59 -7.20
CA TYR A 14 -3.34 18.86 -7.02
C TYR A 14 -3.93 19.46 -8.28
N TYR A 15 -5.04 18.91 -8.74
CA TYR A 15 -5.77 19.40 -9.91
C TYR A 15 -7.03 20.10 -9.43
N HIS A 16 -7.15 21.38 -9.78
CA HIS A 16 -8.39 22.13 -9.66
C HIS A 16 -9.17 22.04 -10.96
N LEU A 17 -10.42 21.60 -10.87
CA LEU A 17 -11.36 21.81 -11.96
C LEU A 17 -11.85 23.25 -11.87
N ALA A 18 -11.23 24.15 -12.64
CA ALA A 18 -11.77 25.50 -12.77
C ALA A 18 -13.21 25.38 -13.32
N ALA A 19 -14.20 25.82 -12.53
CA ALA A 19 -15.62 25.72 -12.86
C ALA A 19 -16.02 26.44 -14.17
N ASN A 20 -15.09 27.19 -14.79
CA ASN A 20 -15.28 27.99 -15.99
C ASN A 20 -14.20 27.71 -17.06
N LEU A 21 -13.80 26.46 -17.29
CA LEU A 21 -12.96 26.15 -18.47
C LEU A 21 -13.81 26.32 -19.74
N THR A 22 -13.64 27.46 -20.40
CA THR A 22 -13.96 27.63 -21.82
C THR A 22 -13.22 26.53 -22.60
N HIS A 23 -13.88 25.93 -23.60
CA HIS A 23 -13.32 24.84 -24.43
C HIS A 23 -11.86 25.14 -24.84
N GLY A 24 -10.90 24.35 -24.33
CA GLY A 24 -9.49 24.42 -24.72
C GLY A 24 -8.48 24.85 -23.64
N GLN A 25 -8.91 25.24 -22.43
CA GLN A 25 -7.96 25.45 -21.31
C GLN A 25 -7.68 24.15 -20.56
N ALA A 26 -6.39 23.85 -20.35
CA ALA A 26 -5.97 22.77 -19.49
C ALA A 26 -6.40 23.04 -18.03
N PRO A 27 -6.76 22.01 -17.26
CA PRO A 27 -7.06 22.17 -15.84
C PRO A 27 -5.87 22.79 -15.11
N ALA A 28 -6.15 23.72 -14.19
CA ALA A 28 -5.10 24.32 -13.38
C ALA A 28 -4.58 23.27 -12.41
N CYS A 29 -3.27 23.02 -12.43
CA CYS A 29 -2.62 22.12 -11.49
C CYS A 29 -1.57 22.86 -10.66
N SER A 30 -1.42 22.48 -9.40
CA SER A 30 -0.39 22.97 -8.50
C SER A 30 0.44 21.82 -7.94
N GLU A 31 1.74 22.06 -7.78
CA GLU A 31 2.63 21.18 -7.02
C GLU A 31 2.26 21.30 -5.53
N ALA A 32 2.07 20.17 -4.86
CA ALA A 32 1.51 20.11 -3.52
C ALA A 32 2.36 19.30 -2.53
N SER A 33 3.52 18.75 -2.92
CA SER A 33 4.33 17.83 -2.09
C SER A 33 4.71 18.47 -0.74
N HIS A 34 5.18 19.72 -0.76
CA HIS A 34 5.56 20.45 0.45
C HIS A 34 4.38 20.88 1.33
N HIS A 35 3.16 20.79 0.81
CA HIS A 35 1.92 21.14 1.50
C HIS A 35 0.98 19.93 1.67
N ALA A 36 1.46 18.71 1.42
CA ALA A 36 0.69 17.47 1.47
C ALA A 36 -0.17 17.29 2.73
N ALA A 37 0.30 17.76 3.90
CA ALA A 37 -0.48 17.75 5.14
C ALA A 37 -1.85 18.48 5.02
N ALA A 38 -1.95 19.52 4.20
CA ALA A 38 -3.20 20.24 3.96
C ALA A 38 -4.22 19.44 3.13
N TYR A 39 -3.78 18.36 2.48
CA TYR A 39 -4.60 17.58 1.56
C TYR A 39 -4.83 16.14 2.04
N LEU A 40 -4.62 15.85 3.33
CA LEU A 40 -4.77 14.50 3.88
C LEU A 40 -6.17 13.91 3.67
N ALA A 41 -7.21 14.73 3.66
CA ALA A 41 -8.58 14.30 3.42
C ALA A 41 -8.96 14.16 1.93
N GLU A 42 -8.10 14.63 1.03
CA GLU A 42 -8.40 14.62 -0.41
C GLU A 42 -8.12 13.24 -1.02
N ALA A 43 -9.01 12.83 -1.93
CA ALA A 43 -8.84 11.60 -2.68
C ALA A 43 -7.58 11.65 -3.54
N VAL A 44 -6.75 10.61 -3.45
CA VAL A 44 -5.49 10.48 -4.19
C VAL A 44 -5.55 9.34 -5.20
N ARG A 45 -5.00 9.60 -6.39
CA ARG A 45 -4.78 8.59 -7.43
C ARG A 45 -3.29 8.41 -7.65
N PHE A 46 -2.89 7.21 -8.01
CA PHE A 46 -1.52 6.93 -8.41
C PHE A 46 -1.40 7.13 -9.92
N ASP A 47 -0.37 7.86 -10.34
CA ASP A 47 -0.04 8.07 -11.75
C ASP A 47 1.29 7.41 -12.09
N GLY A 48 1.24 6.56 -13.11
CA GLY A 48 2.35 5.67 -13.46
C GLY A 48 2.64 4.61 -12.40
N GLU A 49 3.85 4.07 -12.46
CA GLU A 49 4.36 3.12 -11.49
C GLU A 49 4.96 3.86 -10.29
N ILE A 50 4.19 3.93 -9.20
CA ILE A 50 4.69 4.40 -7.93
C ILE A 50 5.25 3.24 -7.12
N HIS A 51 6.15 3.54 -6.21
CA HIS A 51 6.83 2.58 -5.35
C HIS A 51 6.60 2.95 -3.88
N LEU A 52 6.80 2.00 -2.97
CA LEU A 52 6.67 2.29 -1.54
C LEU A 52 7.60 3.44 -1.08
N ARG A 53 8.81 3.52 -1.64
CA ARG A 53 9.75 4.64 -1.41
C ARG A 53 9.17 6.01 -1.69
N ASP A 54 8.24 6.13 -2.64
CA ASP A 54 7.67 7.42 -3.03
C ASP A 54 6.81 8.02 -1.90
N ILE A 55 6.18 7.16 -1.07
CA ILE A 55 5.49 7.57 0.16
C ILE A 55 6.50 8.17 1.15
N PHE A 56 7.66 7.53 1.33
CA PHE A 56 8.71 8.03 2.23
C PHE A 56 9.39 9.30 1.70
N LEU A 57 9.50 9.46 0.38
CA LEU A 57 9.97 10.71 -0.23
C LEU A 57 8.98 11.85 0.03
N LEU A 58 7.68 11.59 -0.01
CA LEU A 58 6.66 12.57 0.36
C LEU A 58 6.73 12.95 1.85
N LEU A 59 6.90 11.96 2.75
CA LEU A 59 7.13 12.20 4.17
C LEU A 59 8.40 13.04 4.41
N ALA A 60 9.47 12.75 3.67
CA ALA A 60 10.72 13.51 3.73
C ALA A 60 10.56 14.97 3.29
N ALA A 61 9.70 15.24 2.31
CA ALA A 61 9.44 16.57 1.76
C ALA A 61 8.53 17.43 2.66
N ASN A 62 7.83 16.81 3.62
CA ASN A 62 6.87 17.47 4.48
C ASN A 62 6.97 17.01 5.95
N PRO A 63 7.76 17.73 6.78
CA PRO A 63 7.95 17.38 8.20
C PRO A 63 6.66 17.36 9.03
N VAL A 64 5.63 18.12 8.65
CA VAL A 64 4.33 18.12 9.35
C VAL A 64 3.68 16.73 9.28
N LEU A 65 3.89 15.99 8.19
CA LEU A 65 3.42 14.61 8.10
C LEU A 65 4.10 13.68 9.11
N LEU A 66 5.36 13.92 9.45
CA LEU A 66 6.07 13.12 10.46
C LEU A 66 5.48 13.34 11.86
N GLU A 67 5.03 14.57 12.15
CA GLU A 67 4.34 14.90 13.40
C GLU A 67 2.94 14.28 13.44
N GLU A 68 2.17 14.43 12.36
CA GLU A 68 0.82 13.87 12.24
C GLU A 68 0.81 12.35 12.44
N PHE A 69 1.77 11.65 11.80
CA PHE A 69 1.89 10.20 11.87
C PHE A 69 2.92 9.71 12.90
N ALA A 70 3.26 10.53 13.90
CA ALA A 70 4.28 10.19 14.90
C ALA A 70 3.96 8.90 15.67
N ARG A 71 2.67 8.65 15.95
CA ARG A 71 2.20 7.44 16.64
C ARG A 71 2.40 6.16 15.83
N LEU A 72 2.61 6.28 14.52
CA LEU A 72 2.88 5.17 13.61
C LEU A 72 4.38 5.08 13.26
N HIS A 73 5.24 5.64 14.10
CA HIS A 73 6.70 5.58 13.96
C HIS A 73 7.21 6.15 12.62
N ALA A 74 6.49 7.10 12.00
CA ALA A 74 6.81 7.65 10.68
C ALA A 74 8.27 8.13 10.55
N ALA A 75 8.79 8.81 11.57
CA ALA A 75 10.17 9.28 11.59
C ALA A 75 11.19 8.12 11.63
N ALA A 76 10.89 7.05 12.36
CA ALA A 76 11.77 5.89 12.46
C ALA A 76 11.80 5.09 11.15
N PHE A 77 10.64 4.86 10.53
CA PHE A 77 10.57 4.21 9.22
C PHE A 77 11.20 5.05 8.10
N LEU A 78 11.05 6.38 8.16
CA LEU A 78 11.77 7.26 7.22
C LEU A 78 13.29 7.17 7.41
N ALA A 79 13.77 7.07 8.65
CA ALA A 79 15.18 6.86 8.93
C ALA A 79 15.67 5.51 8.38
N GLU A 80 14.93 4.41 8.58
CA GLU A 80 15.21 3.09 8.01
C GLU A 80 15.26 3.14 6.47
N ALA A 81 14.24 3.74 5.83
CA ALA A 81 14.16 3.89 4.38
C ALA A 81 15.36 4.64 3.78
N ARG A 82 15.99 5.55 4.55
CA ARG A 82 17.14 6.35 4.12
C ARG A 82 18.50 5.66 4.28
N GLN A 83 18.56 4.48 4.90
CA GLN A 83 19.84 3.79 5.14
C GLN A 83 20.52 3.30 3.85
N GLY A 84 19.83 3.34 2.70
CA GLY A 84 20.45 3.14 1.37
C GLY A 84 20.71 1.67 0.99
N ILE A 85 20.18 0.71 1.75
CA ILE A 85 20.38 -0.74 1.56
C ILE A 85 19.13 -1.36 0.90
N ALA A 86 18.33 -0.57 0.18
CA ALA A 86 17.09 -1.08 -0.41
C ALA A 86 17.39 -2.04 -1.56
N THR A 87 16.78 -3.23 -1.51
CA THR A 87 16.92 -4.26 -2.54
C THR A 87 16.41 -3.70 -3.87
N PRO A 88 17.20 -3.72 -4.96
CA PRO A 88 16.75 -3.22 -6.26
C PRO A 88 15.58 -4.06 -6.79
N TYR A 89 14.58 -3.39 -7.36
CA TYR A 89 13.52 -4.07 -8.11
C TYR A 89 13.97 -4.26 -9.55
N SER A 90 14.07 -5.52 -9.99
CA SER A 90 14.48 -5.87 -11.36
C SER A 90 13.31 -5.93 -12.34
N GLY A 91 12.08 -6.18 -11.86
CA GLY A 91 10.92 -6.52 -12.68
C GLY A 91 11.05 -7.86 -13.42
N GLU A 92 12.12 -8.61 -13.15
CA GLU A 92 12.32 -9.94 -13.73
C GLU A 92 11.42 -10.96 -13.02
N TYR A 93 10.86 -11.88 -13.80
CA TYR A 93 9.97 -12.92 -13.28
C TYR A 93 10.69 -13.82 -12.28
N ASP A 94 10.14 -13.88 -11.07
CA ASP A 94 10.58 -14.76 -9.99
C ASP A 94 9.34 -15.47 -9.38
N PRO A 95 9.20 -16.80 -9.53
CA PRO A 95 8.03 -17.52 -9.01
C PRO A 95 7.91 -17.47 -7.49
N ASP A 96 9.02 -17.26 -6.78
CA ASP A 96 9.09 -17.18 -5.31
C ASP A 96 9.19 -15.73 -4.82
N GLY A 97 9.28 -14.77 -5.75
CA GLY A 97 9.48 -13.35 -5.48
C GLY A 97 8.18 -12.54 -5.44
N ILE A 98 8.28 -11.35 -4.85
CA ILE A 98 7.20 -10.37 -4.81
C ILE A 98 7.25 -9.51 -6.08
N GLU A 99 6.15 -9.45 -6.84
CA GLU A 99 6.03 -8.58 -8.01
C GLU A 99 5.68 -7.14 -7.59
N TYR A 100 4.73 -6.97 -6.68
CA TYR A 100 4.26 -5.67 -6.23
C TYR A 100 3.57 -5.73 -4.85
N LEU A 101 3.37 -4.57 -4.24
CA LEU A 101 2.57 -4.36 -3.04
C LEU A 101 1.19 -3.83 -3.41
N GLU A 102 0.16 -4.31 -2.73
CA GLU A 102 -1.22 -3.96 -2.99
C GLU A 102 -1.89 -3.36 -1.75
N LEU A 103 -2.39 -2.14 -1.87
CA LEU A 103 -3.34 -1.53 -0.96
C LEU A 103 -4.75 -1.93 -1.37
N PHE A 104 -5.56 -2.42 -0.42
CA PHE A 104 -6.92 -2.85 -0.69
C PHE A 104 -7.83 -2.62 0.51
N TYR A 105 -9.13 -2.53 0.26
CA TYR A 105 -10.13 -2.55 1.32
C TYR A 105 -10.44 -4.00 1.69
N HIS A 106 -10.60 -4.27 2.97
CA HIS A 106 -11.07 -5.58 3.44
C HIS A 106 -12.25 -5.37 4.37
N ARG A 107 -13.28 -6.18 4.17
CA ARG A 107 -14.46 -6.20 5.03
C ARG A 107 -14.30 -7.24 6.11
N GLU A 108 -14.29 -6.79 7.35
CA GLU A 108 -14.38 -7.67 8.51
C GLU A 108 -15.80 -8.29 8.62
N PRO A 109 -15.91 -9.53 9.12
CA PRO A 109 -17.19 -10.19 9.35
C PRO A 109 -18.11 -9.35 10.25
N GLY A 110 -19.33 -9.08 9.78
CA GLY A 110 -20.35 -8.37 10.55
C GLY A 110 -20.42 -6.85 10.35
N ALA A 111 -19.46 -6.23 9.65
CA ALA A 111 -19.57 -4.83 9.22
C ALA A 111 -20.63 -4.68 8.12
N ASP A 112 -21.48 -3.65 8.13
CA ASP A 112 -22.46 -3.45 7.06
C ASP A 112 -21.75 -3.08 5.73
N THR A 113 -22.39 -3.34 4.59
CA THR A 113 -21.78 -3.16 3.25
C THR A 113 -21.31 -1.73 2.97
N ALA A 114 -21.93 -0.74 3.61
CA ALA A 114 -21.50 0.66 3.55
C ALA A 114 -20.28 0.94 4.44
N GLU A 115 -20.17 0.27 5.59
CA GLU A 115 -19.12 0.51 6.59
C GLU A 115 -17.75 0.01 6.14
N ALA A 116 -17.70 -1.04 5.30
CA ALA A 116 -16.43 -1.57 4.78
C ALA A 116 -15.77 -0.64 3.75
N ALA A 117 -16.55 0.15 3.01
CA ALA A 117 -16.05 1.17 2.09
C ALA A 117 -15.73 2.50 2.82
N ASP A 118 -16.37 2.71 3.98
CA ASP A 118 -16.07 3.79 4.92
C ASP A 118 -14.96 3.42 5.93
N SER A 119 -14.31 2.25 5.77
CA SER A 119 -13.20 1.88 6.64
C SER A 119 -12.06 2.89 6.48
N THR A 120 -11.57 3.42 7.60
CA THR A 120 -10.46 4.38 7.62
C THR A 120 -9.11 3.72 7.31
N HIS A 121 -9.06 2.39 7.21
CA HIS A 121 -7.85 1.60 7.04
C HIS A 121 -7.87 0.80 5.74
N LEU A 122 -6.77 0.86 5.00
CA LEU A 122 -6.45 -0.01 3.88
C LEU A 122 -5.49 -1.09 4.38
N TRP A 123 -5.68 -2.32 3.92
CA TRP A 123 -4.74 -3.40 4.17
C TRP A 123 -3.63 -3.37 3.13
N LEU A 124 -2.43 -3.80 3.51
CA LEU A 124 -1.27 -3.88 2.63
C LEU A 124 -0.79 -5.33 2.54
N ARG A 125 -0.66 -5.84 1.32
CA ARG A 125 -0.15 -7.20 1.07
C ARG A 125 0.89 -7.23 -0.04
N ALA A 126 1.74 -8.25 -0.01
CA ALA A 126 2.66 -8.56 -1.08
C ALA A 126 2.01 -9.51 -2.08
N ILE A 127 2.15 -9.22 -3.38
CA ILE A 127 1.61 -10.03 -4.47
C ILE A 127 2.78 -10.55 -5.31
N GLY A 128 2.83 -11.87 -5.48
CA GLY A 128 3.80 -12.54 -6.33
C GLY A 128 3.47 -12.46 -7.82
N TYR A 129 4.42 -12.92 -8.62
CA TYR A 129 4.24 -13.06 -10.05
C TYR A 129 3.15 -14.10 -10.38
N GLU A 130 2.49 -13.91 -11.52
CA GLU A 130 1.57 -14.93 -12.03
C GLU A 130 2.34 -16.19 -12.42
N LEU A 131 2.04 -17.30 -11.74
CA LEU A 131 2.78 -18.55 -11.89
C LEU A 131 2.63 -19.11 -13.31
N ARG A 132 3.78 -19.32 -13.97
CA ARG A 132 3.82 -19.91 -15.32
C ARG A 132 3.59 -21.42 -15.33
N GLU A 133 3.79 -22.07 -14.18
CA GLU A 133 3.69 -23.51 -13.94
C GLU A 133 3.06 -23.77 -12.57
N ASP A 134 2.61 -25.00 -12.31
CA ASP A 134 2.11 -25.38 -10.99
C ASP A 134 3.26 -25.34 -9.96
N SER A 135 3.04 -24.71 -8.81
CA SER A 135 3.97 -24.75 -7.68
C SER A 135 3.67 -25.98 -6.83
N GLN A 136 4.71 -26.74 -6.51
CA GLN A 136 4.62 -27.95 -5.71
C GLN A 136 5.36 -27.78 -4.38
N GLN A 137 4.70 -28.14 -3.29
CA GLN A 137 5.31 -28.23 -1.98
C GLN A 137 4.96 -29.57 -1.35
N ASN A 138 5.95 -30.27 -0.80
CA ASN A 138 5.80 -31.60 -0.20
C ASN A 138 5.09 -32.64 -1.10
N GLY A 139 5.33 -32.57 -2.42
CA GLY A 139 4.77 -33.52 -3.40
C GLY A 139 3.30 -33.29 -3.76
N SER A 140 2.69 -32.19 -3.31
CA SER A 140 1.34 -31.76 -3.71
C SER A 140 1.38 -30.41 -4.41
N ILE A 141 0.45 -30.17 -5.34
CA ILE A 141 0.28 -28.86 -5.96
C ILE A 141 -0.28 -27.92 -4.89
N GLU A 142 0.51 -26.92 -4.51
CA GLU A 142 0.13 -25.88 -3.56
C GLU A 142 -0.59 -24.74 -4.30
N TYR A 143 -0.03 -24.32 -5.43
CA TYR A 143 -0.59 -23.27 -6.28
C TYR A 143 -0.64 -23.71 -7.73
N ARG A 144 -1.72 -23.38 -8.43
CA ARG A 144 -1.90 -23.74 -9.84
C ARG A 144 -1.28 -22.68 -10.75
N LYS A 145 -0.86 -23.11 -11.94
CA LYS A 145 -0.53 -22.20 -13.04
C LYS A 145 -1.64 -21.14 -13.23
N GLY A 146 -1.23 -19.89 -13.40
CA GLY A 146 -2.11 -18.74 -13.58
C GLY A 146 -2.61 -18.10 -12.28
N SER A 147 -2.30 -18.68 -11.11
CA SER A 147 -2.53 -18.00 -9.83
C SER A 147 -1.37 -17.08 -9.45
N ARG A 148 -1.62 -16.17 -8.52
CA ARG A 148 -0.60 -15.35 -7.85
C ARG A 148 -0.58 -15.71 -6.38
N ILE A 149 0.60 -15.85 -5.81
CA ILE A 149 0.76 -16.07 -4.37
C ILE A 149 0.60 -14.71 -3.67
N THR A 150 -0.10 -14.69 -2.55
CA THR A 150 -0.28 -13.48 -1.74
C THR A 150 0.31 -13.70 -0.36
N TRP A 151 1.15 -12.77 0.08
CA TRP A 151 1.77 -12.84 1.41
C TRP A 151 1.39 -11.63 2.25
N SER A 152 1.30 -11.86 3.56
CA SER A 152 1.36 -10.76 4.51
C SER A 152 2.74 -10.12 4.45
N ILE A 153 2.81 -8.80 4.59
CA ILE A 153 4.08 -8.09 4.71
C ILE A 153 4.60 -8.02 6.15
N MET A 154 3.88 -8.65 7.10
CA MET A 154 4.29 -8.72 8.49
C MET A 154 5.73 -9.24 8.56
N PHE A 155 6.59 -8.48 9.22
CA PHE A 155 8.02 -8.76 9.43
C PHE A 155 8.94 -8.67 8.20
N LEU A 156 8.46 -8.36 7.00
CA LEU A 156 9.35 -8.12 5.86
C LEU A 156 10.22 -6.88 6.11
N PRO A 157 11.55 -6.95 6.03
CA PRO A 157 12.42 -5.77 6.15
C PRO A 157 11.96 -4.65 5.21
N LEU A 158 11.96 -3.40 5.68
CA LEU A 158 11.43 -2.29 4.87
C LEU A 158 12.28 -2.15 3.60
N THR A 159 13.59 -2.37 3.72
CA THR A 159 14.56 -2.36 2.64
C THR A 159 14.21 -3.33 1.50
N ASP A 160 13.55 -4.45 1.78
CA ASP A 160 13.23 -5.46 0.77
C ASP A 160 11.99 -5.09 -0.04
N ILE A 161 11.10 -4.30 0.56
CA ILE A 161 9.84 -3.90 -0.06
C ILE A 161 9.82 -2.45 -0.53
N LEU A 162 10.83 -1.65 -0.17
CA LEU A 162 10.88 -0.20 -0.42
C LEU A 162 10.84 0.13 -1.92
N ASN A 163 11.51 -0.68 -2.74
CA ASN A 163 11.57 -0.50 -4.19
C ASN A 163 10.52 -1.33 -4.93
N LEU A 164 9.57 -1.97 -4.26
CA LEU A 164 8.48 -2.67 -4.93
C LEU A 164 7.42 -1.66 -5.42
N PRO A 165 6.82 -1.90 -6.60
CA PRO A 165 5.67 -1.13 -7.05
C PRO A 165 4.54 -1.18 -6.04
N LEU A 166 3.85 -0.07 -5.83
CA LEU A 166 2.69 0.06 -4.94
C LEU A 166 1.44 0.32 -5.79
N ARG A 167 0.46 -0.57 -5.69
CA ARG A 167 -0.79 -0.50 -6.45
C ARG A 167 -1.97 -0.38 -5.50
N PHE A 168 -3.02 0.32 -5.94
CA PHE A 168 -4.29 0.34 -5.24
C PHE A 168 -5.30 -0.55 -5.97
N ASN A 169 -5.87 -1.51 -5.25
CA ASN A 169 -6.96 -2.36 -5.73
C ASN A 169 -8.29 -1.84 -5.16
N PRO A 170 -9.20 -1.32 -6.03
CA PRO A 170 -10.49 -0.80 -5.59
C PRO A 170 -11.46 -1.90 -5.18
N GLU A 171 -11.18 -3.18 -5.45
CA GLU A 171 -12.04 -4.27 -5.04
C GLU A 171 -11.97 -4.51 -3.54
N VAL A 172 -13.11 -4.45 -2.87
CA VAL A 172 -13.23 -4.78 -1.46
C VAL A 172 -13.13 -6.29 -1.30
N SER A 173 -12.07 -6.74 -0.63
CA SER A 173 -11.87 -8.13 -0.25
C SER A 173 -12.88 -8.54 0.82
N MET A 174 -13.53 -9.69 0.62
CA MET A 174 -14.53 -10.25 1.54
C MET A 174 -14.11 -11.66 1.94
N ASP A 175 -14.31 -11.98 3.22
CA ASP A 175 -14.18 -13.35 3.74
C ASP A 175 -15.17 -14.30 3.06
N GLU A 176 -14.82 -15.60 3.04
CA GLU A 176 -15.61 -16.64 2.38
C GLU A 176 -17.04 -16.72 2.93
N ASP A 177 -17.21 -16.60 4.24
CA ASP A 177 -18.53 -16.59 4.90
C ASP A 177 -19.42 -15.41 4.46
N ALA A 178 -18.81 -14.28 4.09
CA ALA A 178 -19.54 -13.13 3.57
C ALA A 178 -19.96 -13.29 2.10
N ARG A 179 -19.28 -14.15 1.33
CA ARG A 179 -19.63 -14.43 -0.08
C ARG A 179 -20.93 -15.21 -0.21
N ASP A 180 -21.27 -16.02 0.78
CA ASP A 180 -22.50 -16.81 0.82
C ASP A 180 -23.73 -16.02 1.30
N SER A 181 -23.54 -14.76 1.72
CA SER A 181 -24.61 -13.91 2.28
C SER A 181 -25.52 -13.21 1.25
N GLY A 182 -25.37 -13.51 -0.05
CA GLY A 182 -26.21 -12.95 -1.12
C GLY A 182 -25.85 -11.52 -1.54
N LEU A 183 -24.71 -11.00 -1.07
CA LEU A 183 -24.16 -9.71 -1.47
C LEU A 183 -23.53 -9.75 -2.86
N PRO A 184 -23.42 -8.60 -3.56
CA PRO A 184 -22.74 -8.56 -4.84
C PRO A 184 -21.33 -9.13 -4.72
N HIS A 185 -20.99 -10.08 -5.60
CA HIS A 185 -19.70 -10.78 -5.60
C HIS A 185 -18.47 -9.86 -5.78
N ARG A 186 -18.69 -8.59 -6.12
CA ARG A 186 -17.65 -7.57 -6.30
C ARG A 186 -18.17 -6.21 -5.87
N LEU A 187 -17.54 -5.62 -4.86
CA LEU A 187 -17.79 -4.25 -4.40
C LEU A 187 -16.57 -3.40 -4.75
N LEU A 188 -16.78 -2.26 -5.40
CA LEU A 188 -15.71 -1.33 -5.78
C LEU A 188 -15.77 -0.11 -4.87
N ALA A 189 -14.68 0.17 -4.17
CA ALA A 189 -14.50 1.38 -3.40
C ALA A 189 -13.97 2.54 -4.27
N GLY A 190 -14.21 3.77 -3.80
CA GLY A 190 -13.60 4.96 -4.39
C GLY A 190 -12.08 5.02 -4.17
N PRO A 191 -11.40 5.98 -4.82
CA PRO A 191 -9.99 6.24 -4.51
C PRO A 191 -9.84 6.63 -3.03
N PRO A 192 -8.80 6.13 -2.34
CA PRO A 192 -8.57 6.47 -0.94
C PRO A 192 -8.09 7.92 -0.80
N SER A 193 -8.24 8.48 0.39
CA SER A 193 -7.61 9.75 0.74
C SER A 193 -6.09 9.60 0.90
N LEU A 194 -5.35 10.69 0.75
CA LEU A 194 -3.90 10.70 1.00
C LEU A 194 -3.55 10.23 2.41
N GLY A 195 -4.34 10.67 3.40
CA GLY A 195 -4.17 10.26 4.79
C GLY A 195 -4.41 8.77 5.00
N GLN A 196 -5.42 8.19 4.35
CA GLN A 196 -5.65 6.74 4.37
C GLN A 196 -4.45 5.99 3.78
N VAL A 197 -3.91 6.42 2.63
CA VAL A 197 -2.75 5.76 2.01
C VAL A 197 -1.53 5.78 2.95
N ILE A 198 -1.15 6.96 3.45
CA ILE A 198 0.04 7.11 4.31
C ILE A 198 -0.17 6.38 5.64
N GLY A 199 -1.30 6.62 6.29
CA GLY A 199 -1.62 6.04 7.60
C GLY A 199 -1.67 4.52 7.54
N SER A 200 -2.29 3.96 6.51
CA SER A 200 -2.40 2.51 6.34
C SER A 200 -1.04 1.85 6.09
N VAL A 201 -0.22 2.42 5.21
CA VAL A 201 1.14 1.93 4.97
C VAL A 201 1.94 1.91 6.27
N LEU A 202 1.92 3.01 7.03
CA LEU A 202 2.67 3.10 8.27
C LEU A 202 2.11 2.16 9.35
N GLN A 203 0.80 2.00 9.43
CA GLN A 203 0.15 1.09 10.38
C GLN A 203 0.51 -0.38 10.10
N GLU A 204 0.48 -0.80 8.84
CA GLU A 204 0.84 -2.16 8.43
C GLU A 204 2.32 -2.46 8.72
N LEU A 205 3.20 -1.47 8.54
CA LEU A 205 4.62 -1.58 8.93
C LEU A 205 4.78 -1.61 10.47
N ALA A 206 3.98 -0.83 11.18
CA ALA A 206 4.02 -0.66 12.64
C ALA A 206 3.33 -1.78 13.42
N PHE A 207 2.70 -2.76 12.76
CA PHE A 207 1.93 -3.83 13.43
C PHE A 207 2.72 -4.54 14.55
N ASN A 208 4.04 -4.59 14.43
CA ASN A 208 4.96 -5.21 15.38
C ASN A 208 5.84 -4.23 16.18
N GLY A 209 5.46 -2.95 16.23
CA GLY A 209 6.27 -1.87 16.80
C GLY A 209 7.07 -1.13 15.74
N GLY A 210 8.06 -0.35 16.19
CA GLY A 210 8.98 0.34 15.29
C GLY A 210 9.93 -0.62 14.57
N PRO A 211 10.82 -0.08 13.72
CA PRO A 211 11.80 -0.87 12.97
C PRO A 211 12.60 -1.87 13.84
N GLU A 212 13.05 -1.43 15.02
CA GLU A 212 13.87 -2.23 15.93
C GLU A 212 13.07 -3.38 16.55
N GLU A 213 11.87 -3.10 17.06
CA GLU A 213 11.01 -4.14 17.66
C GLU A 213 10.56 -5.17 16.62
N ARG A 214 10.29 -4.72 15.39
CA ARG A 214 9.93 -5.59 14.28
C ARG A 214 11.08 -6.54 13.90
N ALA A 215 12.29 -6.01 13.79
CA ALA A 215 13.48 -6.81 13.49
C ALA A 215 13.76 -7.84 14.58
N GLU A 216 13.57 -7.46 15.85
CA GLU A 216 13.75 -8.36 16.99
C GLU A 216 12.68 -9.48 17.00
N ARG A 217 11.41 -9.15 16.78
CA ARG A 217 10.34 -10.17 16.68
C ARG A 217 10.54 -11.12 15.50
N ALA A 218 11.01 -10.61 14.36
CA ALA A 218 11.34 -11.45 13.22
C ALA A 218 12.41 -12.50 13.60
N ARG A 219 13.50 -12.08 14.26
CA ARG A 219 14.53 -13.01 14.75
C ARG A 219 13.94 -14.06 15.69
N GLN A 220 13.14 -13.65 16.69
CA GLN A 220 12.54 -14.60 17.63
C GLN A 220 11.67 -15.66 16.95
N LEU A 221 10.88 -15.26 15.95
CA LEU A 221 10.00 -16.17 15.23
C LEU A 221 10.77 -17.17 14.36
N PHE A 222 11.87 -16.73 13.72
CA PHE A 222 12.64 -17.55 12.79
C PHE A 222 13.83 -18.29 13.44
N ASP A 223 14.30 -17.87 14.63
CA ASP A 223 15.36 -18.53 15.40
C ASP A 223 14.82 -19.52 16.45
N THR A 224 13.50 -19.65 16.60
CA THR A 224 12.94 -20.70 17.47
C THR A 224 13.10 -22.06 16.76
N PRO A 225 13.95 -22.99 17.25
CA PRO A 225 13.98 -24.33 16.70
C PRO A 225 12.60 -24.96 16.94
N GLY A 226 11.99 -25.44 15.86
CA GLY A 226 10.65 -26.02 15.87
C GLY A 226 10.44 -26.95 17.06
N LYS A 227 9.37 -26.69 17.82
CA LYS A 227 8.80 -27.68 18.73
C LYS A 227 7.81 -28.56 17.98
#